data_AF-Q122J3-F1
#
_entry.id   AF-Q122J3-F1
#
_cell.length_a   1.000
_cell.length_b   1.000
_cell.length_c   1.000
_cell.angle_alpha   90.00
_cell.angle_beta   90.00
_cell.angle_gamma   90.00
#
_symmetry.space_group_name_H-M   'P 1'
#
loop_
_entity.id
_entity.type
_entity.pdbx_description
1 polymer ?
#
loop_
_entity_poly.entity_id
_entity_poly.type
_entity_poly.pdbx_seq_one_letter_code
_entity_poly.pdbx_strand_id
1 'polypeptide(L)'
;MELFTAPWWSALLAIILIDLVLAGDNAIVIALAARNLPPNLQKRAIVWGTVGAIVVRSAMTVGVVWLLKIPGLMLVGGLGLLWIAYKLLADEGGGEHQGPVATTFWGAMKTIVVADALMGIDNVLGVAGAAHGAFDLVIIGLLVSVPIVVFGSTMVLKLVSRFPIIINLGAAVLAITAANMIIGEQLLDPIYGGPSALPSAETLHTAAQWVTYAFAVAGVLGAGWRATRRNKSEHYANEKDLIAH
;
A
#
# COMPACT_ATOMS: atom_id res chain seq x y z
N MET A 1 15.21 3.38 -14.97
CA MET A 1 15.62 1.96 -14.96
C MET A 1 15.49 1.42 -16.38
N GLU A 2 16.31 0.45 -16.78
CA GLU A 2 16.12 -0.21 -18.07
C GLU A 2 14.96 -1.22 -18.01
N LEU A 3 14.17 -1.27 -19.09
CA LEU A 3 13.00 -2.14 -19.22
C LEU A 3 13.42 -3.62 -19.14
N PHE A 4 12.61 -4.45 -18.49
CA PHE A 4 12.79 -5.91 -18.37
C PHE A 4 14.03 -6.39 -17.59
N THR A 5 14.67 -5.52 -16.81
CA THR A 5 15.77 -5.90 -15.92
C THR A 5 15.26 -6.52 -14.60
N ALA A 6 16.13 -7.22 -13.86
CA ALA A 6 15.74 -7.79 -12.56
C ALA A 6 15.21 -6.75 -11.56
N PRO A 7 15.81 -5.54 -11.43
CA PRO A 7 15.26 -4.46 -10.59
C PRO A 7 13.88 -4.00 -11.05
N TRP A 8 13.63 -3.96 -12.36
CA TRP A 8 12.35 -3.58 -12.95
C TRP A 8 11.24 -4.56 -12.55
N TRP A 9 11.50 -5.88 -12.68
CA TRP A 9 10.54 -6.90 -12.25
C TRP A 9 10.29 -6.90 -10.75
N SER A 10 11.32 -6.67 -9.93
CA SER A 10 11.14 -6.56 -8.48
C SER A 10 10.29 -5.34 -8.09
N ALA A 11 10.50 -4.20 -8.75
CA ALA A 11 9.71 -3.00 -8.50
C ALA A 11 8.25 -3.18 -8.94
N LEU A 12 8.01 -3.77 -10.12
CA LEU A 12 6.66 -4.10 -10.59
C LEU A 12 5.94 -5.04 -9.62
N LEU A 13 6.63 -6.09 -9.16
CA LEU A 13 6.06 -7.05 -8.22
C LEU A 13 5.79 -6.39 -6.86
N ALA A 14 6.67 -5.51 -6.39
CA ALA A 14 6.44 -4.73 -5.18
C ALA A 14 5.20 -3.83 -5.31
N ILE A 15 5.04 -3.12 -6.44
CA ILE A 15 3.85 -2.31 -6.73
C ILE A 15 2.58 -3.16 -6.67
N ILE A 16 2.57 -4.32 -7.35
CA ILE A 16 1.41 -5.22 -7.35
C ILE A 16 1.11 -5.74 -5.94
N LEU A 17 2.13 -6.11 -5.16
CA LEU A 17 1.97 -6.59 -3.80
C LEU A 17 1.44 -5.50 -2.85
N ILE A 18 1.98 -4.29 -2.94
CA ILE A 18 1.55 -3.13 -2.16
C ILE A 18 0.06 -2.86 -2.44
N ASP A 19 -0.31 -2.77 -3.73
CA ASP A 19 -1.71 -2.58 -4.15
C ASP A 19 -2.62 -3.68 -3.63
N LEU A 20 -2.17 -4.95 -3.72
CA LEU A 20 -2.99 -6.10 -3.32
C LEU A 20 -3.27 -6.12 -1.82
N VAL A 21 -2.24 -5.83 -1.02
CA VAL A 21 -2.31 -5.87 0.43
C VAL A 21 -3.15 -4.71 0.97
N LEU A 22 -2.99 -3.52 0.39
CA LEU A 22 -3.74 -2.32 0.76
C LEU A 22 -5.16 -2.29 0.17
N ALA A 23 -5.52 -3.24 -0.71
CA ALA A 23 -6.83 -3.26 -1.36
C ALA A 23 -7.78 -4.37 -0.88
N GLY A 24 -7.36 -5.21 0.06
CA GLY A 24 -8.19 -6.31 0.56
C GLY A 24 -9.54 -5.83 1.09
N ASP A 25 -9.54 -4.77 1.90
CA ASP A 25 -10.69 -4.06 2.45
C ASP A 25 -11.41 -3.15 1.43
N ASN A 26 -10.67 -2.53 0.50
CA ASN A 26 -11.23 -1.62 -0.51
C ASN A 26 -12.18 -2.34 -1.48
N ALA A 27 -11.91 -3.61 -1.77
CA ALA A 27 -12.74 -4.46 -2.61
C ALA A 27 -14.18 -4.65 -2.08
N ILE A 28 -14.35 -4.69 -0.76
CA ILE A 28 -15.66 -4.85 -0.11
C ILE A 28 -16.49 -3.58 -0.31
N VAL A 29 -15.87 -2.39 -0.19
CA VAL A 29 -16.54 -1.10 -0.42
C VAL A 29 -17.03 -0.97 -1.86
N ILE A 30 -16.23 -1.40 -2.84
CA ILE A 30 -16.63 -1.45 -4.25
C ILE A 30 -17.83 -2.38 -4.45
N ALA A 31 -17.79 -3.58 -3.86
CA ALA A 31 -18.87 -4.54 -3.95
C ALA A 31 -20.17 -4.04 -3.29
N LEU A 32 -20.06 -3.38 -2.13
CA LEU A 32 -21.19 -2.78 -1.42
C LEU A 32 -21.81 -1.61 -2.19
N ALA A 33 -20.98 -0.75 -2.78
CA ALA A 33 -21.43 0.40 -3.58
C ALA A 33 -22.23 -0.05 -4.82
N ALA A 34 -21.90 -1.21 -5.39
CA ALA A 34 -22.58 -1.74 -6.58
C ALA A 34 -23.71 -2.72 -6.25
N ARG A 35 -23.91 -3.12 -4.98
CA ARG A 35 -24.80 -4.24 -4.58
C ARG A 35 -26.27 -4.04 -4.92
N ASN A 36 -26.76 -2.80 -4.87
CA ASN A 36 -28.18 -2.49 -5.07
C ASN A 36 -28.55 -2.10 -6.51
N LEU A 37 -27.61 -2.24 -7.46
CA LEU A 37 -27.87 -2.00 -8.87
C LEU A 37 -28.43 -3.24 -9.57
N PRO A 38 -29.28 -3.07 -10.60
CA PRO A 38 -29.66 -4.15 -11.50
C PRO A 38 -28.42 -4.89 -12.05
N PRO A 39 -28.45 -6.22 -12.23
CA PRO A 39 -27.26 -7.03 -12.56
C PRO A 39 -26.49 -6.55 -13.81
N ASN A 40 -27.21 -6.03 -14.79
CA ASN A 40 -26.65 -5.46 -16.03
C ASN A 40 -25.97 -4.10 -15.80
N LEU A 41 -26.45 -3.30 -14.86
CA LEU A 41 -25.86 -2.00 -14.49
C LEU A 41 -24.72 -2.16 -13.49
N GLN A 42 -24.78 -3.17 -12.61
CA GLN A 42 -23.75 -3.47 -11.62
C GLN A 42 -22.39 -3.74 -12.28
N LYS A 43 -22.34 -4.65 -13.26
CA LYS A 43 -21.09 -4.96 -13.99
C LYS A 43 -20.53 -3.74 -14.71
N ARG A 44 -21.41 -2.93 -15.33
CA ARG A 44 -21.01 -1.70 -16.01
C ARG A 44 -20.49 -0.66 -15.01
N ALA A 45 -21.12 -0.50 -13.85
CA ALA A 45 -20.70 0.45 -12.83
C ALA A 45 -19.33 0.08 -12.26
N ILE A 46 -19.08 -1.22 -12.06
CA ILE A 46 -17.77 -1.72 -11.65
C ILE A 46 -16.73 -1.42 -12.74
N VAL A 47 -16.95 -1.81 -13.99
CA VAL A 47 -15.99 -1.60 -15.09
C VAL A 47 -15.67 -0.11 -15.30
N TRP A 48 -16.69 0.73 -15.42
CA TRP A 48 -16.49 2.17 -15.62
C TRP A 48 -15.93 2.86 -14.38
N GLY A 49 -16.30 2.40 -13.18
CA GLY A 49 -15.71 2.84 -11.92
C GLY A 49 -14.23 2.50 -11.83
N THR A 50 -13.83 1.28 -12.22
CA THR A 50 -12.42 0.84 -12.29
C THR A 50 -11.62 1.68 -13.28
N VAL A 51 -12.16 1.93 -14.47
CA VAL A 51 -11.47 2.80 -15.45
C VAL A 51 -11.28 4.20 -14.89
N GLY A 52 -12.32 4.79 -14.27
CA GLY A 52 -12.22 6.09 -13.62
C GLY A 52 -11.21 6.10 -12.47
N ALA A 53 -11.20 5.06 -11.64
CA ALA A 53 -10.24 4.88 -10.55
C ALA A 53 -8.80 4.82 -11.07
N ILE A 54 -8.52 4.02 -12.11
CA ILE A 54 -7.19 3.95 -12.73
C ILE A 54 -6.75 5.33 -13.20
N VAL A 55 -7.61 6.09 -13.89
CA VAL A 55 -7.25 7.43 -14.39
C VAL A 55 -6.92 8.37 -13.25
N VAL A 56 -7.77 8.45 -12.23
CA VAL A 56 -7.55 9.32 -11.06
C VAL A 56 -6.27 8.92 -10.33
N ARG A 57 -6.08 7.61 -10.12
CA ARG A 57 -4.91 7.06 -9.44
C ARG A 57 -3.62 7.34 -10.23
N SER A 58 -3.60 7.08 -11.53
CA SER A 58 -2.44 7.39 -12.38
C SER A 58 -2.11 8.87 -12.37
N ALA A 59 -3.10 9.76 -12.46
CA ALA A 59 -2.89 11.21 -12.38
C ALA A 59 -2.29 11.62 -11.03
N MET A 60 -2.82 11.07 -9.93
CA MET A 60 -2.32 11.32 -8.58
C MET A 60 -0.89 10.80 -8.40
N THR A 61 -0.58 9.59 -8.86
CA THR A 61 0.77 9.04 -8.75
C THR A 61 1.78 9.83 -9.56
N VAL A 62 1.44 10.25 -10.77
CA VAL A 62 2.31 11.12 -11.58
C VAL A 62 2.57 12.44 -10.85
N GLY A 63 1.53 13.04 -10.25
CA GLY A 63 1.65 14.23 -9.42
C GLY A 63 2.58 14.04 -8.22
N VAL A 64 2.41 12.94 -7.47
CA VAL A 64 3.24 12.63 -6.28
C VAL A 64 4.69 12.31 -6.68
N VAL A 65 4.91 11.50 -7.72
CA VAL A 65 6.26 11.21 -8.22
C VAL A 65 6.97 12.49 -8.66
N TRP A 66 6.26 13.41 -9.29
CA TRP A 66 6.81 14.72 -9.62
C TRP A 66 7.13 15.55 -8.37
N LEU A 67 6.26 15.51 -7.36
CA LEU A 67 6.44 16.23 -6.09
C LEU A 67 7.60 15.66 -5.25
N LEU A 68 7.83 14.35 -5.28
CA LEU A 68 8.94 13.67 -4.58
C LEU A 68 10.33 14.09 -5.09
N LYS A 69 10.42 14.85 -6.18
CA LYS A 69 11.68 15.49 -6.59
C LYS A 69 12.10 16.63 -5.66
N ILE A 70 11.21 17.10 -4.80
CA ILE A 70 11.51 18.11 -3.78
C ILE A 70 12.27 17.46 -2.62
N PRO A 71 13.45 17.99 -2.24
CA PRO A 71 14.23 17.45 -1.13
C PRO A 71 13.44 17.52 0.19
N GLY A 72 13.55 16.47 0.99
CA GLY A 72 12.83 16.23 2.24
C GLY A 72 11.53 15.47 2.08
N LEU A 73 10.95 15.43 0.88
CA LEU A 73 9.66 14.79 0.68
C LEU A 73 9.77 13.26 0.60
N MET A 74 10.91 12.71 0.15
CA MET A 74 11.13 11.26 0.18
C MET A 74 11.27 10.77 1.62
N LEU A 75 11.91 11.56 2.50
CA LEU A 75 11.96 11.27 3.92
C LEU A 75 10.56 11.26 4.56
N VAL A 76 9.76 12.30 4.32
CA VAL A 76 8.38 12.37 4.85
C VAL A 76 7.53 11.21 4.30
N GLY A 77 7.64 10.91 3.01
CA GLY A 77 6.94 9.80 2.37
C GLY A 77 7.37 8.44 2.94
N GLY A 78 8.66 8.24 3.16
CA GLY A 78 9.19 7.03 3.78
C GLY A 78 8.71 6.85 5.22
N LEU A 79 8.72 7.90 6.03
CA LEU A 79 8.17 7.85 7.40
C LEU A 79 6.66 7.57 7.40
N GLY A 80 5.90 8.19 6.51
CA GLY A 80 4.48 7.90 6.31
C GLY A 80 4.24 6.44 5.90
N LEU A 81 5.09 5.89 5.04
CA LEU A 81 4.98 4.52 4.58
C LEU A 81 5.31 3.50 5.68
N LEU A 82 6.27 3.80 6.57
CA LEU A 82 6.50 3.00 7.79
C LEU A 82 5.29 2.99 8.70
N TRP A 83 4.64 4.14 8.86
CA TRP A 83 3.41 4.26 9.64
C TRP A 83 2.28 3.42 9.05
N ILE A 84 2.08 3.47 7.73
CA ILE A 84 1.09 2.65 7.02
C ILE A 84 1.41 1.16 7.19
N ALA A 85 2.67 0.76 7.03
CA ALA A 85 3.10 -0.63 7.19
C ALA A 85 2.85 -1.16 8.61
N TYR A 86 3.11 -0.33 9.64
CA TYR A 86 2.77 -0.65 11.02
C TYR A 86 1.26 -0.77 11.23
N LYS A 87 0.50 0.23 10.77
CA LYS A 87 -0.96 0.26 10.92
C LYS A 87 -1.60 -0.97 10.29
N LEU A 88 -1.15 -1.35 9.09
CA LEU A 88 -1.60 -2.55 8.39
C LEU A 88 -1.49 -3.83 9.25
N LEU A 89 -0.43 -3.96 10.05
CA LEU A 89 -0.26 -5.09 10.98
C LEU A 89 -1.02 -4.91 12.30
N ALA A 90 -1.19 -3.67 12.75
CA ALA A 90 -1.87 -3.37 14.01
C ALA A 90 -3.40 -3.51 13.89
N ASP A 91 -3.96 -3.23 12.71
CA ASP A 91 -5.41 -3.30 12.40
C ASP A 91 -5.85 -4.66 11.83
N GLU A 92 -5.09 -5.74 12.05
CA GLU A 92 -5.26 -7.10 11.47
C GLU A 92 -6.61 -7.80 11.79
N GLY A 93 -7.66 -7.10 12.24
CA GLY A 93 -8.93 -7.70 12.59
C GLY A 93 -10.16 -6.79 12.71
N GLY A 94 -10.18 -5.55 12.23
CA GLY A 94 -11.35 -4.71 12.47
C GLY A 94 -11.59 -3.65 11.42
N GLY A 95 -12.74 -3.70 10.77
CA GLY A 95 -13.15 -2.63 9.86
C GLY A 95 -14.56 -2.77 9.36
N GLU A 96 -15.54 -2.62 10.26
CA GLU A 96 -16.92 -2.28 9.91
C GLU A 96 -16.94 -1.11 8.92
N HIS A 97 -17.29 -1.38 7.66
CA HIS A 97 -17.53 -0.33 6.67
C HIS A 97 -18.97 -0.44 6.18
N GLN A 98 -19.87 0.31 6.83
CA GLN A 98 -21.18 0.64 6.28
C GLN A 98 -20.97 1.69 5.16
N GLY A 99 -20.53 1.22 4.00
CA GLY A 99 -20.40 2.07 2.81
C GLY A 99 -21.79 2.62 2.39
N PRO A 100 -21.88 3.87 1.91
CA PRO A 100 -23.14 4.44 1.48
C PRO A 100 -23.75 3.59 0.36
N VAL A 101 -24.98 3.13 0.60
CA VAL A 101 -25.72 2.27 -0.31
C VAL A 101 -26.19 3.13 -1.49
N ALA A 102 -25.47 3.06 -2.61
CA ALA A 102 -25.87 3.75 -3.83
C ALA A 102 -26.99 2.97 -4.56
N THR A 103 -28.08 3.65 -4.90
CA THR A 103 -29.20 3.08 -5.68
C THR A 103 -29.13 3.45 -7.16
N THR A 104 -28.18 4.29 -7.56
CA THR A 104 -28.02 4.80 -8.94
C THR A 104 -26.64 4.48 -9.52
N PHE A 105 -26.58 4.28 -10.84
CA PHE A 105 -25.32 3.96 -11.54
C PHE A 105 -24.23 5.01 -11.29
N TRP A 106 -24.58 6.29 -11.43
CA TRP A 106 -23.66 7.40 -11.20
C TRP A 106 -23.27 7.53 -9.72
N GLY A 107 -24.19 7.25 -8.81
CA GLY A 107 -23.90 7.19 -7.37
C GLY A 107 -22.86 6.13 -7.06
N ALA A 108 -23.06 4.90 -7.56
CA ALA A 108 -22.12 3.80 -7.35
C ALA A 108 -20.74 4.10 -7.95
N MET A 109 -20.70 4.64 -9.18
CA MET A 109 -19.44 5.00 -9.83
C MET A 109 -18.68 6.08 -9.05
N LYS A 110 -19.38 7.12 -8.57
CA LYS A 110 -18.76 8.17 -7.74
C LYS A 110 -18.20 7.60 -6.43
N THR A 111 -18.96 6.74 -5.75
CA THR A 111 -18.50 6.10 -4.52
C THR A 111 -17.26 5.24 -4.76
N ILE A 112 -17.21 4.47 -5.86
CA ILE A 112 -16.05 3.66 -6.24
C ILE A 112 -14.82 4.54 -6.45
N VAL A 113 -14.93 5.60 -7.25
CA VAL A 113 -13.79 6.49 -7.56
C VAL A 113 -13.31 7.25 -6.31
N VAL A 114 -14.22 7.72 -5.46
CA VAL A 114 -13.87 8.43 -4.22
C VAL A 114 -13.25 7.49 -3.20
N ALA A 115 -13.79 6.28 -3.02
CA ALA A 115 -13.20 5.28 -2.16
C ALA A 115 -11.77 4.93 -2.64
N ASP A 116 -11.62 4.68 -3.95
CA ASP A 116 -10.31 4.38 -4.54
C ASP A 116 -9.31 5.52 -4.37
N ALA A 117 -9.73 6.78 -4.51
CA ALA A 117 -8.87 7.93 -4.33
C ALA A 117 -8.42 8.10 -2.87
N LEU A 118 -9.34 7.98 -1.91
CA LEU A 118 -9.02 8.11 -0.48
C LEU A 118 -8.09 7.01 0.00
N MET A 119 -8.38 5.76 -0.37
CA MET A 119 -7.55 4.60 -0.04
C MET A 119 -6.26 4.57 -0.86
N GLY A 120 -6.31 5.08 -2.07
CA GLY A 120 -5.20 5.13 -3.01
C GLY A 120 -4.11 6.12 -2.66
N ILE A 121 -4.33 7.09 -1.74
CA ILE A 121 -3.28 8.05 -1.32
C ILE A 121 -2.08 7.30 -0.69
N ASP A 122 -2.36 6.38 0.23
CA ASP A 122 -1.34 5.58 0.92
C ASP A 122 -0.62 4.64 -0.07
N ASN A 123 -1.39 4.10 -1.01
CA ASN A 123 -0.89 3.27 -2.09
C ASN A 123 -0.01 4.06 -3.08
N VAL A 124 -0.38 5.30 -3.40
CA VAL A 124 0.38 6.18 -4.29
C VAL A 124 1.75 6.52 -3.69
N LEU A 125 1.84 6.76 -2.38
CA LEU A 125 3.12 6.94 -1.69
C LEU A 125 4.02 5.71 -1.82
N GLY A 126 3.46 4.52 -1.59
CA GLY A 126 4.19 3.25 -1.74
C GLY A 126 4.65 3.01 -3.18
N VAL A 127 3.76 3.18 -4.17
CA VAL A 127 4.09 3.00 -5.59
C VAL A 127 5.11 4.02 -6.08
N ALA A 128 4.97 5.29 -5.68
CA ALA A 128 5.93 6.33 -6.03
C ALA A 128 7.32 6.06 -5.43
N GLY A 129 7.36 5.52 -4.20
CA GLY A 129 8.59 5.07 -3.54
C GLY A 129 9.23 3.86 -4.25
N ALA A 130 8.44 2.84 -4.56
CA ALA A 130 8.91 1.60 -5.20
C ALA A 130 9.36 1.82 -6.66
N ALA A 131 8.75 2.77 -7.37
CA ALA A 131 9.09 3.06 -8.75
C ALA A 131 10.36 3.91 -8.91
N HIS A 132 10.91 4.49 -7.84
CA HIS A 132 12.11 5.34 -7.87
C HIS A 132 12.08 6.41 -8.99
N GLY A 133 10.91 7.01 -9.25
CA GLY A 133 10.73 8.03 -10.28
C GLY A 133 10.50 7.52 -11.71
N ALA A 134 10.43 6.21 -11.94
CA ALA A 134 10.14 5.61 -13.23
C ALA A 134 8.63 5.61 -13.53
N PHE A 135 8.17 6.61 -14.29
CA PHE A 135 6.75 6.78 -14.62
C PHE A 135 6.13 5.61 -15.39
N ASP A 136 6.92 4.95 -16.23
CA ASP A 136 6.53 3.77 -16.99
C ASP A 136 6.19 2.57 -16.09
N LEU A 137 7.02 2.31 -15.07
CA LEU A 137 6.79 1.26 -14.07
C LEU A 137 5.49 1.51 -13.29
N VAL A 138 5.26 2.76 -12.89
CA VAL A 138 4.04 3.15 -12.19
C VAL A 138 2.80 2.87 -13.04
N ILE A 139 2.79 3.36 -14.29
CA ILE A 139 1.61 3.25 -15.15
C ILE A 139 1.31 1.78 -15.49
N ILE A 140 2.34 1.00 -15.83
CA ILE A 140 2.19 -0.43 -16.12
C ILE A 140 1.74 -1.19 -14.87
N GLY A 141 2.34 -0.91 -13.73
CA GLY A 141 1.97 -1.50 -12.44
C GLY A 141 0.49 -1.27 -12.12
N LEU A 142 0.02 -0.02 -12.19
CA LEU A 142 -1.38 0.35 -11.95
C LEU A 142 -2.35 -0.27 -12.96
N LEU A 143 -2.00 -0.29 -14.24
CA LEU A 143 -2.83 -0.87 -15.29
C LEU A 143 -3.04 -2.37 -15.10
N VAL A 144 -2.07 -3.07 -14.51
CA VAL A 144 -2.15 -4.50 -14.22
C VAL A 144 -2.79 -4.76 -12.86
N SER A 145 -2.38 -4.06 -11.81
CA SER A 145 -2.81 -4.31 -10.43
C SER A 145 -4.28 -3.98 -10.20
N VAL A 146 -4.76 -2.84 -10.68
CA VAL A 146 -6.11 -2.35 -10.37
C VAL A 146 -7.21 -3.27 -10.94
N PRO A 147 -7.14 -3.74 -12.20
CA PRO A 147 -8.08 -4.75 -12.68
C PRO A 147 -8.03 -6.05 -11.88
N ILE A 148 -6.84 -6.54 -11.50
CA ILE A 148 -6.70 -7.77 -10.70
C ILE A 148 -7.43 -7.63 -9.37
N VAL A 149 -7.27 -6.50 -8.68
CA VAL A 149 -7.93 -6.23 -7.40
C VAL A 149 -9.45 -6.16 -7.57
N VAL A 150 -9.94 -5.43 -8.58
CA VAL A 150 -11.39 -5.22 -8.75
C VAL A 150 -12.09 -6.52 -9.16
N PHE A 151 -11.59 -7.19 -10.21
CA PHE A 151 -12.22 -8.41 -10.72
C PHE A 151 -11.87 -9.65 -9.89
N GLY A 152 -10.69 -9.70 -9.30
CA GLY A 152 -10.20 -10.78 -8.45
C GLY A 152 -10.53 -10.60 -6.98
N SER A 153 -11.17 -9.51 -6.56
CA SER A 153 -11.50 -9.15 -5.17
C SER A 153 -11.92 -10.32 -4.29
N THR A 154 -12.88 -11.13 -4.75
CA THR A 154 -13.38 -12.30 -4.00
C THR A 154 -12.36 -13.43 -3.87
N MET A 155 -11.47 -13.60 -4.85
CA MET A 155 -10.36 -14.55 -4.77
C MET A 155 -9.23 -14.01 -3.89
N VAL A 156 -8.90 -12.72 -4.02
CA VAL A 156 -7.89 -12.02 -3.21
C VAL A 156 -8.27 -12.04 -1.75
N LEU A 157 -9.50 -11.65 -1.42
CA LEU A 157 -10.05 -11.70 -0.06
C LEU A 157 -9.95 -13.10 0.53
N LYS A 158 -10.37 -14.13 -0.23
CA LYS A 158 -10.25 -15.53 0.21
C LYS A 158 -8.80 -15.97 0.39
N LEU A 159 -7.88 -15.47 -0.45
CA LEU A 159 -6.46 -15.81 -0.38
C LEU A 159 -5.81 -15.17 0.85
N VAL A 160 -6.06 -13.89 1.09
CA VAL A 160 -5.57 -13.16 2.27
C VAL A 160 -6.17 -13.73 3.56
N SER A 161 -7.47 -14.03 3.58
CA SER A 161 -8.12 -14.66 4.74
C SER A 161 -7.62 -16.09 4.99
N ARG A 162 -7.21 -16.81 3.94
CA ARG A 162 -6.66 -18.16 4.05
C ARG A 162 -5.17 -18.18 4.40
N PHE A 163 -4.42 -17.18 3.94
CA PHE A 163 -2.99 -17.02 4.17
C PHE A 163 -2.69 -15.63 4.75
N PRO A 164 -2.91 -15.42 6.06
CA PRO A 164 -2.61 -14.15 6.73
C PRO A 164 -1.15 -13.69 6.58
N ILE A 165 -0.23 -14.62 6.28
CA ILE A 165 1.17 -14.31 5.99
C ILE A 165 1.34 -13.32 4.84
N ILE A 166 0.36 -13.20 3.92
CA ILE A 166 0.39 -12.21 2.84
C ILE A 166 0.39 -10.78 3.39
N ILE A 167 -0.30 -10.52 4.50
CA ILE A 167 -0.34 -9.20 5.14
C ILE A 167 1.05 -8.87 5.71
N ASN A 168 1.70 -9.84 6.38
CA ASN A 168 3.07 -9.71 6.89
C ASN A 168 4.09 -9.46 5.76
N LEU A 169 3.96 -10.16 4.64
CA LEU A 169 4.82 -9.94 3.48
C LEU A 169 4.59 -8.55 2.87
N GLY A 170 3.34 -8.12 2.75
CA GLY A 170 3.00 -6.77 2.30
C GLY A 170 3.58 -5.68 3.19
N ALA A 171 3.44 -5.81 4.50
CA ALA A 171 4.03 -4.88 5.47
C ALA A 171 5.56 -4.86 5.39
N ALA A 172 6.21 -6.01 5.16
CA ALA A 172 7.65 -6.07 4.95
C ALA A 172 8.07 -5.35 3.65
N VAL A 173 7.34 -5.53 2.54
CA VAL A 173 7.59 -4.82 1.28
C VAL A 173 7.39 -3.32 1.45
N LEU A 174 6.35 -2.88 2.16
CA LEU A 174 6.13 -1.47 2.50
C LEU A 174 7.28 -0.91 3.35
N ALA A 175 7.74 -1.64 4.35
CA ALA A 175 8.87 -1.23 5.19
C ALA A 175 10.19 -1.12 4.41
N ILE A 176 10.46 -2.05 3.49
CA ILE A 176 11.62 -1.98 2.58
C ILE A 176 11.51 -0.77 1.65
N THR A 177 10.32 -0.54 1.09
CA THR A 177 10.06 0.61 0.21
C THR A 177 10.23 1.93 0.98
N ALA A 178 9.81 1.96 2.23
CA ALA A 178 9.98 3.11 3.10
C ALA A 178 11.47 3.38 3.39
N ALA A 179 12.23 2.33 3.70
CA ALA A 179 13.68 2.43 3.88
C ALA A 179 14.36 2.91 2.59
N ASN A 180 13.94 2.43 1.41
CA ASN A 180 14.43 2.92 0.11
C ASN A 180 14.19 4.42 -0.08
N MET A 181 13.02 4.93 0.30
CA MET A 181 12.71 6.36 0.22
C MET A 181 13.55 7.20 1.19
N ILE A 182 13.79 6.69 2.41
CA ILE A 182 14.63 7.36 3.41
C ILE A 182 16.09 7.39 2.96
N ILE A 183 16.61 6.26 2.47
CA ILE A 183 18.00 6.14 1.99
C ILE A 183 18.22 7.00 0.74
N GLY A 184 17.23 7.07 -0.15
CA GLY A 184 17.29 7.85 -1.39
C GLY A 184 17.04 9.35 -1.23
N GLU A 185 16.86 9.85 0.00
CA GLU A 185 16.65 11.25 0.27
C GLU A 185 17.96 12.06 0.15
N GLN A 186 17.93 13.12 -0.66
CA GLN A 186 19.09 13.99 -0.93
C GLN A 186 19.65 14.66 0.34
N LEU A 187 18.79 14.95 1.32
CA LEU A 187 19.22 15.51 2.62
C LEU A 187 20.06 14.52 3.45
N LEU A 188 19.97 13.22 3.17
CA LEU A 188 20.66 12.16 3.90
C LEU A 188 21.84 11.57 3.10
N ASP A 189 22.17 12.14 1.94
CA ASP A 189 23.36 11.83 1.15
C ASP A 189 24.68 11.78 1.96
N PRO A 190 24.92 12.65 2.97
CA PRO A 190 26.12 12.57 3.81
C PRO A 190 26.19 11.29 4.66
N ILE A 191 25.05 10.66 4.96
CA ILE A 191 24.94 9.48 5.82
C ILE A 191 24.92 8.20 4.99
N TYR A 192 24.20 8.21 3.87
CA TYR A 192 23.96 7.00 3.06
C TYR A 192 24.78 6.89 1.78
N GLY A 193 25.58 7.90 1.46
CA GLY A 193 26.50 7.90 0.32
C GLY A 193 25.84 8.42 -0.94
N GLY A 194 25.76 9.75 -1.07
CA GLY A 194 25.33 10.41 -2.31
C GLY A 194 26.44 10.47 -3.39
N PRO A 195 26.17 11.08 -4.56
CA PRO A 195 27.12 11.19 -5.67
C PRO A 195 28.47 11.85 -5.32
N SER A 196 28.53 12.57 -4.21
CA SER A 196 29.72 13.26 -3.67
C SER A 196 30.40 12.52 -2.51
N ALA A 197 30.03 11.27 -2.23
CA ALA A 197 30.58 10.52 -1.10
C ALA A 197 32.04 10.06 -1.34
N LEU A 198 32.86 10.12 -0.29
CA LEU A 198 34.26 9.69 -0.32
C LEU A 198 34.35 8.16 -0.44
N PRO A 199 35.17 7.61 -1.37
CA PRO A 199 35.35 6.15 -1.53
C PRO A 199 35.81 5.44 -0.24
N SER A 200 36.51 6.14 0.64
CA SER A 200 36.98 5.61 1.93
C SER A 200 35.86 5.32 2.95
N ALA A 201 34.63 5.81 2.71
CA ALA A 201 33.48 5.64 3.61
C ALA A 201 32.43 4.65 3.05
N GLU A 202 32.70 3.98 1.93
CA GLU A 202 31.75 3.09 1.23
C GLU A 202 31.20 1.97 2.14
N THR A 203 32.05 1.40 2.99
CA THR A 203 31.65 0.35 3.95
C THR A 203 30.71 0.88 5.04
N LEU A 204 30.92 2.13 5.50
CA LEU A 204 30.06 2.78 6.50
C LEU A 204 28.70 3.15 5.92
N HIS A 205 28.67 3.68 4.69
CA HIS A 205 27.42 3.98 3.98
C HIS A 205 26.61 2.71 3.71
N THR A 206 27.27 1.65 3.23
CA THR A 206 26.63 0.35 3.01
C THR A 206 26.08 -0.22 4.32
N ALA A 207 26.87 -0.21 5.40
CA ALA A 207 26.40 -0.65 6.71
C ALA A 207 25.19 0.17 7.22
N ALA A 208 25.20 1.50 7.04
CA ALA A 208 24.08 2.36 7.43
C ALA A 208 22.78 2.03 6.66
N GLN A 209 22.89 1.72 5.37
CA GLN A 209 21.75 1.27 4.54
C GLN A 209 21.19 -0.05 5.06
N TRP A 210 22.03 -1.08 5.26
CA TRP A 210 21.60 -2.37 5.81
C TRP A 210 20.97 -2.25 7.20
N VAL A 211 21.53 -1.40 8.06
CA VAL A 211 20.95 -1.10 9.38
C VAL A 211 19.57 -0.47 9.23
N THR A 212 19.39 0.46 8.29
CA THR A 212 18.11 1.14 8.07
C THR A 212 17.05 0.16 7.54
N TYR A 213 17.39 -0.72 6.59
CA TYR A 213 16.48 -1.80 6.16
C TYR A 213 16.11 -2.73 7.31
N ALA A 214 17.12 -3.21 8.06
CA ALA A 214 16.90 -4.13 9.16
C ALA A 214 16.02 -3.49 10.24
N PHE A 215 16.27 -2.23 10.58
CA PHE A 215 15.49 -1.49 11.57
C PHE A 215 14.07 -1.21 11.10
N ALA A 216 13.88 -0.80 9.85
CA ALA A 216 12.56 -0.58 9.26
C ALA A 216 11.71 -1.87 9.27
N VAL A 217 12.26 -2.97 8.75
CA VAL A 217 11.54 -4.25 8.65
C VAL A 217 11.31 -4.86 10.02
N ALA A 218 12.35 -4.99 10.85
CA ALA A 218 12.22 -5.56 12.19
C ALA A 218 11.35 -4.69 13.10
N GLY A 219 11.43 -3.36 12.96
CA GLY A 219 10.59 -2.40 13.66
C GLY A 219 9.12 -2.57 13.32
N VAL A 220 8.78 -2.59 12.03
CA VAL A 220 7.39 -2.78 11.57
C VAL A 220 6.85 -4.14 11.97
N LEU A 221 7.57 -5.23 11.65
CA LEU A 221 7.11 -6.60 11.97
C LEU A 221 7.03 -6.84 13.49
N GLY A 222 8.00 -6.33 14.24
CA GLY A 222 8.03 -6.45 15.70
C GLY A 222 6.94 -5.64 16.39
N ALA A 223 6.72 -4.40 15.93
CA ALA A 223 5.64 -3.55 16.44
C ALA A 223 4.27 -4.11 16.07
N GLY A 224 4.10 -4.62 14.84
CA GLY A 224 2.91 -5.32 14.38
C GLY A 224 2.59 -6.54 15.24
N TRP A 225 3.55 -7.44 15.41
CA TRP A 225 3.40 -8.62 16.27
C TRP A 225 3.02 -8.29 17.72
N ARG A 226 3.58 -7.20 18.26
CA ARG A 226 3.24 -6.72 19.61
C ARG A 226 1.81 -6.18 19.68
N ALA A 227 1.35 -5.47 18.64
CA ALA A 227 -0.02 -4.95 18.55
C ALA A 227 -1.05 -6.08 18.41
N THR A 228 -0.81 -7.06 17.53
CA THR A 228 -1.69 -8.23 17.35
C THR A 228 -1.82 -9.03 18.65
N ARG A 229 -0.73 -9.18 19.42
CA ARG A 229 -0.78 -9.83 20.74
C ARG A 229 -1.62 -9.06 21.77
N ARG A 230 -1.56 -7.73 21.77
CA ARG A 230 -2.32 -6.88 22.70
C ARG A 230 -3.82 -6.95 22.42
N ASN A 231 -4.23 -6.86 21.16
CA ASN A 231 -5.63 -6.96 20.76
C ASN A 231 -6.23 -8.34 21.10
N LYS A 232 -5.45 -9.41 20.95
CA LYS A 232 -5.89 -10.77 21.32
C LYS A 232 -6.10 -10.92 22.83
N SER A 233 -5.23 -10.32 23.66
CA SER A 233 -5.40 -10.36 25.13
C SER A 233 -6.58 -9.54 25.64
N GLU A 234 -6.90 -8.41 25.01
CA GLU A 234 -8.06 -7.57 25.37
C GLU A 234 -9.38 -8.26 25.01
N HIS A 235 -9.44 -8.97 23.87
CA HIS A 235 -10.62 -9.73 23.46
C HIS A 235 -10.96 -10.87 24.45
N TYR A 236 -9.94 -11.61 24.94
CA TYR A 236 -10.13 -12.64 25.96
C TYR A 236 -10.50 -12.10 27.35
N ALA A 237 -10.12 -10.87 27.68
CA ALA A 237 -10.50 -10.22 28.93
C ALA A 237 -12.00 -9.83 28.91
N ASN A 238 -12.45 -9.18 27.82
CA ASN A 238 -13.85 -8.81 27.65
C ASN A 238 -14.79 -10.03 27.57
N GLU A 239 -14.38 -11.11 26.92
CA GLU A 239 -15.19 -12.33 26.84
C GLU A 239 -15.37 -12.99 28.21
N LYS A 240 -14.36 -12.93 29.08
CA LYS A 240 -14.47 -13.42 30.46
C LYS A 240 -15.40 -12.57 31.32
N ASP A 241 -15.38 -11.26 31.17
CA ASP A 241 -16.28 -10.34 31.89
C ASP A 241 -17.74 -10.51 31.45
N LEU A 242 -17.99 -10.83 30.17
CA LEU A 242 -19.31 -11.14 29.62
C LEU A 242 -19.89 -12.48 30.12
N ILE A 243 -19.06 -13.46 30.45
CA ILE A 243 -19.50 -14.77 30.99
C ILE A 243 -19.65 -14.73 32.51
N ALA A 244 -19.04 -13.73 33.18
CA ALA A 244 -19.08 -13.55 34.63
C ALA A 244 -20.30 -12.75 35.13
N HIS A 245 -21.15 -12.24 34.23
CA HIS A 245 -22.38 -11.49 34.50
C HIS A 245 -23.61 -12.17 33.89
#